data_AF-A0A835MK78-F1
#
_entry.id   AF-A0A835MK78-F1
#
_cell.length_a   1.000
_cell.length_b   1.000
_cell.length_c   1.000
_cell.angle_alpha   90.00
_cell.angle_beta   90.00
_cell.angle_gamma   90.00
#
_symmetry.space_group_name_H-M   'P 1'
#
loop_
_entity.id
_entity.type
_entity.pdbx_description
1 polymer ?
#
loop_
_entity_poly.entity_id
_entity_poly.type
_entity_poly.pdbx_seq_one_letter_code
_entity_poly.pdbx_strand_id
1 'polypeptide(L)'
;MNQTTYSRQRYTWNKISQIWVLYATVPKDYCDTYNLCGAHGNCISTQSPVCQCLEKFTPKSPESWNSMDWSQGCVRNKPLDCKKGDGFVKYVGLKLPDATNSWVSKTMNLKECRSECLQNCSCMAYTAANIKEGSGCAIWFGDLIDIRQFPVAGQEIYIRMNASESRGNKEENNQIDRGPKEDLELPLFQFTTIAKATNDFSFNNKIGEGGFGPVYKAWRLWKDGKPLELIEALPGETFNLSEVTRCINISLLCVQQHPDDRPSMSTVVWMLGGENTLPQPKEPGFFKGSGPYEPSSSSSNIELSSANEITTSLMYPR
;
A
#
# COMPACT_ATOMS: atom_id res chain seq x y z
N MET A 1 16.61 24.40 -3.99
CA MET A 1 15.20 24.17 -4.34
C MET A 1 14.87 25.12 -5.46
N ASN A 2 14.37 24.63 -6.60
CA ASN A 2 13.84 25.52 -7.64
C ASN A 2 12.51 26.05 -7.09
N GLN A 3 12.46 27.32 -6.67
CA GLN A 3 11.32 27.92 -5.96
C GLN A 3 10.05 28.06 -6.81
N THR A 4 10.11 27.67 -8.09
CA THR A 4 9.01 27.74 -9.05
C THR A 4 8.18 26.45 -9.15
N THR A 5 8.67 25.34 -8.59
CA THR A 5 7.96 24.05 -8.57
C THR A 5 8.11 23.41 -7.20
N TYR A 6 7.00 23.18 -6.49
CA TYR A 6 6.94 22.47 -5.19
C TYR A 6 7.28 20.97 -5.32
N SER A 7 8.14 20.60 -6.27
CA SER A 7 8.59 19.24 -6.50
C SER A 7 10.04 19.06 -6.06
N ARG A 8 10.28 18.00 -5.28
CA ARG A 8 11.62 17.55 -4.91
C ARG A 8 11.99 16.36 -5.78
N GLN A 9 13.02 16.53 -6.58
CA GLN A 9 13.57 15.47 -7.42
C GLN A 9 14.89 14.97 -6.81
N ARG A 10 15.11 13.65 -6.90
CA ARG A 10 16.36 12.99 -6.54
C ARG A 10 16.91 12.32 -7.79
N TYR A 11 18.12 12.69 -8.17
CA TYR A 11 18.86 12.07 -9.27
C TYR A 11 19.98 11.17 -8.72
N THR A 12 20.28 10.10 -9.44
CA THR A 12 21.41 9.22 -9.19
C THR A 12 22.27 9.16 -10.45
N TRP A 13 23.58 9.34 -10.29
CA TRP A 13 24.52 9.24 -11.41
C TRP A 13 24.70 7.78 -11.81
N ASN A 14 24.38 7.44 -13.07
CA ASN A 14 24.65 6.13 -13.62
C ASN A 14 26.03 6.13 -14.29
N LYS A 15 26.99 5.40 -13.70
CA LYS A 15 28.37 5.32 -14.19
C LYS A 15 28.51 4.59 -15.54
N ILE A 16 27.56 3.72 -15.91
CA ILE A 16 27.62 2.95 -17.16
C ILE A 16 27.19 3.83 -18.32
N SER A 17 26.01 4.46 -18.20
CA SER A 17 25.45 5.31 -19.25
C SER A 17 25.88 6.77 -19.17
N GLN A 18 26.64 7.18 -18.14
CA GLN A 18 27.13 8.54 -17.92
C GLN A 18 26.01 9.60 -17.93
N ILE A 19 24.85 9.25 -17.35
CA ILE A 19 23.70 10.14 -17.22
C ILE A 19 23.19 10.23 -15.78
N TRP A 20 22.62 11.39 -15.45
CA TRP A 20 21.80 11.54 -14.25
C TRP A 20 20.43 10.90 -14.47
N VAL A 21 20.17 9.80 -13.78
CA VAL A 21 18.87 9.12 -13.82
C VAL A 21 17.98 9.67 -12.72
N LEU A 22 16.76 10.09 -13.06
CA LEU A 22 15.77 10.48 -12.07
C LEU A 22 15.39 9.24 -11.24
N TYR A 23 15.75 9.24 -9.98
CA TYR A 23 15.49 8.12 -9.06
C TYR A 23 14.14 8.26 -8.36
N ALA A 24 13.78 9.46 -7.91
CA ALA A 24 12.50 9.71 -7.25
C ALA A 24 12.06 11.16 -7.41
N THR A 25 10.75 11.38 -7.36
CA THR A 25 10.12 12.70 -7.25
C THR A 25 9.13 12.69 -6.09
N VAL A 26 8.90 13.85 -5.48
CA VAL A 26 7.84 14.11 -4.50
C VAL A 26 7.22 15.47 -4.84
N PRO A 27 5.89 15.63 -4.85
CA PRO A 27 4.86 14.61 -4.63
C PRO A 27 4.86 13.52 -5.70
N LYS A 28 4.49 12.30 -5.31
CA LYS A 28 4.40 11.11 -6.19
C LYS A 28 3.01 10.94 -6.79
N ASP A 29 1.98 11.29 -6.03
CA ASP A 29 0.59 11.13 -6.43
C ASP A 29 -0.32 12.10 -5.65
N TYR A 30 -1.62 12.00 -5.90
CA TYR A 30 -2.61 12.91 -5.34
C TYR A 30 -2.66 12.91 -3.81
N CYS A 31 -2.36 11.78 -3.16
CA CYS A 31 -2.35 11.67 -1.70
C CYS A 31 -1.13 12.32 -1.03
N ASP A 32 -0.15 12.83 -1.80
CA ASP A 32 0.92 13.68 -1.27
C ASP A 32 0.50 15.16 -1.18
N THR A 33 -0.72 15.49 -1.62
CA THR A 33 -1.33 16.80 -1.37
C THR A 33 -1.59 16.93 0.13
N TYR A 34 -1.00 17.97 0.74
CA TYR A 34 -1.10 18.20 2.18
C TYR A 34 -2.56 18.31 2.63
N ASN A 35 -2.94 17.52 3.63
CA ASN A 35 -4.26 17.55 4.26
C ASN A 35 -5.44 17.37 3.28
N LEU A 36 -5.27 16.51 2.26
CA LEU A 36 -6.30 16.28 1.23
C LEU A 36 -7.64 15.76 1.80
N CYS A 37 -7.60 14.88 2.80
CA CYS A 37 -8.78 14.20 3.33
C CYS A 37 -9.37 14.83 4.61
N GLY A 38 -8.85 15.98 5.04
CA GLY A 38 -9.27 16.66 6.26
C GLY A 38 -8.94 15.89 7.55
N ALA A 39 -9.50 16.37 8.66
CA ALA A 39 -9.33 15.78 9.99
C ALA A 39 -9.82 14.33 10.05
N HIS A 40 -9.01 13.43 10.60
CA HIS A 40 -9.31 12.01 10.77
C HIS A 40 -9.68 11.26 9.48
N GLY A 41 -9.41 11.86 8.31
CA GLY A 41 -9.48 11.23 7.01
C GLY A 41 -8.15 10.57 6.64
N ASN A 42 -8.23 9.42 5.96
CA ASN A 42 -7.10 8.65 5.47
C ASN A 42 -7.09 8.67 3.94
N CYS A 43 -5.97 9.09 3.34
CA CYS A 43 -5.81 9.03 1.89
C CYS A 43 -5.26 7.67 1.43
N ILE A 44 -5.98 7.01 0.55
CA ILE A 44 -5.61 5.71 -0.02
C ILE A 44 -5.53 5.88 -1.54
N SER A 45 -4.31 5.98 -2.08
CA SER A 45 -4.07 6.30 -3.49
C SER A 45 -4.60 5.25 -4.48
N THR A 46 -4.93 4.05 -4.00
CA THR A 46 -5.50 2.96 -4.82
C THR A 46 -7.02 2.93 -4.81
N GLN A 47 -7.69 3.74 -3.97
CA GLN A 47 -9.14 3.74 -3.81
C GLN A 47 -9.81 4.86 -4.58
N SER A 48 -11.10 4.67 -4.90
CA SER A 48 -11.98 5.67 -5.50
C SER A 48 -13.32 5.68 -4.76
N PRO A 49 -13.63 6.72 -3.95
CA PRO A 49 -12.84 7.94 -3.71
C PRO A 49 -11.54 7.67 -2.94
N VAL A 50 -10.52 8.51 -3.17
CA VAL A 50 -9.19 8.36 -2.53
C VAL A 50 -9.22 8.61 -1.03
N CYS A 51 -10.16 9.42 -0.54
CA CYS A 51 -10.32 9.72 0.88
C CYS A 51 -11.37 8.82 1.51
N GLN A 52 -10.98 8.19 2.61
CA GLN A 52 -11.85 7.37 3.45
C GLN A 52 -11.68 7.80 4.91
N CYS A 53 -12.76 7.80 5.69
CA CYS A 53 -12.61 8.01 7.13
C CYS A 53 -11.83 6.85 7.75
N LEU A 54 -11.05 7.14 8.79
CA LEU A 54 -10.48 6.09 9.63
C LEU A 54 -11.61 5.20 10.19
N GLU A 55 -11.32 3.92 10.41
CA GLU A 55 -12.28 3.00 11.02
C GLU A 55 -12.85 3.60 12.32
N LYS A 56 -14.17 3.54 12.53
CA LYS A 56 -14.91 4.14 13.66
C LYS A 56 -15.06 5.67 13.60
N PHE A 57 -14.82 6.26 12.44
CA PHE A 57 -15.15 7.64 12.12
C PHE A 57 -16.12 7.68 10.94
N THR A 58 -16.90 8.74 10.87
CA THR A 58 -17.87 9.02 9.80
C THR A 58 -17.66 10.43 9.26
N PRO A 59 -18.02 10.69 7.99
CA PRO A 59 -17.88 12.03 7.40
C PRO A 59 -18.65 13.07 8.21
N LYS A 60 -18.04 14.24 8.44
CA LYS A 60 -18.69 15.34 9.15
C LYS A 60 -19.91 15.88 8.41
N SER A 61 -19.83 15.95 7.09
CA SER A 61 -20.95 16.22 6.17
C SER A 61 -20.96 15.15 5.07
N PRO A 62 -21.91 14.21 5.11
CA PRO A 62 -22.06 13.20 4.07
C PRO A 62 -22.31 13.79 2.68
N GLU A 63 -23.02 14.91 2.59
CA GLU A 63 -23.36 15.58 1.33
C GLU A 63 -22.10 16.14 0.63
N SER A 64 -21.26 16.84 1.39
CA SER A 64 -19.95 17.32 0.94
C SER A 64 -19.05 16.16 0.53
N TRP A 65 -18.99 15.13 1.37
CA TRP A 65 -18.14 13.95 1.16
C TRP A 65 -18.49 13.20 -0.12
N ASN A 66 -19.79 13.00 -0.37
CA ASN A 66 -20.30 12.36 -1.59
C ASN A 66 -20.09 13.23 -2.84
N SER A 67 -19.91 14.53 -2.66
CA SER A 67 -19.57 15.49 -3.73
C SER A 67 -18.06 15.64 -3.94
N MET A 68 -17.24 14.76 -3.34
CA MET A 68 -15.77 14.76 -3.38
C MET A 68 -15.12 15.96 -2.67
N ASP A 69 -15.85 16.67 -1.82
CA ASP A 69 -15.30 17.68 -0.92
C ASP A 69 -15.09 17.07 0.47
N TRP A 70 -13.82 16.71 0.74
CA TRP A 70 -13.37 16.08 1.99
C TRP A 70 -12.80 17.10 2.99
N SER A 71 -12.89 18.40 2.71
CA SER A 71 -12.26 19.46 3.53
C SER A 71 -12.73 19.47 4.99
N GLN A 72 -13.97 19.05 5.23
CA GLN A 72 -14.54 18.97 6.58
C GLN A 72 -14.08 17.74 7.38
N GLY A 73 -13.42 16.78 6.73
CA GLY A 73 -12.92 15.57 7.36
C GLY A 73 -14.01 14.67 7.95
N CYS A 74 -13.61 13.93 8.98
CA CYS A 74 -14.39 12.92 9.66
C CYS A 74 -14.47 13.20 11.15
N VAL A 75 -15.56 12.74 11.76
CA VAL A 75 -15.81 12.81 13.20
C VAL A 75 -15.94 11.40 13.76
N ARG A 76 -15.64 11.23 15.04
CA ARG A 76 -15.77 9.92 15.71
C ARG A 76 -17.24 9.52 15.77
N ASN A 77 -17.50 8.22 15.64
CA ASN A 77 -18.85 7.69 15.78
C ASN A 77 -19.40 7.85 17.21
N LYS A 78 -18.53 7.71 18.22
CA LYS A 78 -18.87 7.99 19.62
C LYS A 78 -17.96 9.06 20.23
N PRO A 79 -18.51 9.95 21.08
CA PRO A 79 -17.71 10.95 21.76
C PRO A 79 -16.77 10.29 22.78
N LEU A 80 -15.62 10.93 23.02
CA LEU A 80 -14.69 10.51 24.06
C LEU A 80 -15.27 10.76 25.45
N ASP A 81 -14.90 9.91 26.41
CA ASP A 81 -15.23 10.06 27.82
C ASP A 81 -13.97 9.82 28.66
N CYS A 82 -13.14 10.86 28.73
CA CYS A 82 -11.87 10.84 29.46
C CYS A 82 -12.02 10.42 30.94
N LYS A 83 -13.20 10.62 31.54
CA LYS A 83 -13.46 10.34 32.96
C LYS A 83 -13.94 8.91 33.21
N LYS A 84 -14.85 8.39 32.38
CA LYS A 84 -15.38 7.00 32.53
C LYS A 84 -14.50 5.95 31.85
N GLY A 85 -13.50 6.39 31.10
CA GLY A 85 -12.47 5.56 30.50
C GLY A 85 -12.52 5.66 28.98
N ASP A 86 -11.49 6.26 28.40
CA ASP A 86 -11.16 6.07 26.99
C ASP A 86 -10.18 4.89 26.85
N GLY A 87 -10.06 4.38 25.63
CA GLY A 87 -8.98 3.47 25.26
C GLY A 87 -8.32 3.90 23.97
N PHE A 88 -7.62 2.98 23.33
CA PHE A 88 -6.98 3.23 22.04
C PHE A 88 -7.24 2.09 21.08
N VAL A 89 -7.37 2.44 19.81
CA VAL A 89 -7.38 1.49 18.69
C VAL A 89 -6.06 1.65 17.94
N LYS A 90 -5.45 0.52 17.58
CA LYS A 90 -4.21 0.47 16.81
C LYS A 90 -4.54 0.54 15.32
N TYR A 91 -3.98 1.53 14.63
CA TYR A 91 -4.01 1.64 13.18
C TYR A 91 -2.61 1.33 12.67
N VAL A 92 -2.51 0.63 11.53
CA VAL A 92 -1.24 0.16 10.96
C VAL A 92 -1.08 0.61 9.51
N GLY A 93 0.17 0.72 9.08
CA GLY A 93 0.48 1.08 7.71
C GLY A 93 0.08 2.52 7.37
N LEU A 94 0.19 3.46 8.31
CA LEU A 94 -0.13 4.86 8.08
C LEU A 94 1.13 5.73 8.00
N LYS A 95 1.10 6.75 7.16
CA LYS A 95 1.89 7.96 7.36
C LYS A 95 1.38 8.63 8.63
N LEU A 96 2.28 8.90 9.56
CA LEU A 96 1.92 9.60 10.79
C LEU A 96 1.36 11.00 10.47
N PRO A 97 0.38 11.47 11.26
CA PRO A 97 -0.24 12.76 11.04
C PRO A 97 0.75 13.90 11.22
N ASP A 98 0.35 15.08 10.75
CA ASP A 98 1.09 16.32 10.93
C ASP A 98 1.58 16.48 12.38
N ALA A 99 2.87 16.80 12.53
CA ALA A 99 3.56 16.83 13.81
C ALA A 99 3.57 18.22 14.48
N THR A 100 2.88 19.22 13.93
CA THR A 100 2.86 20.60 14.45
C THR A 100 2.35 20.64 15.89
N ASN A 101 1.28 19.91 16.18
CA ASN A 101 0.69 19.78 17.52
C ASN A 101 1.06 18.44 18.16
N SER A 102 2.36 18.14 18.23
CA SER A 102 2.87 16.91 18.82
C SER A 102 3.97 17.13 19.85
N TRP A 103 4.17 16.14 20.71
CA TRP A 103 5.25 16.10 21.69
C TRP A 103 5.99 14.77 21.59
N VAL A 104 7.32 14.80 21.71
CA VAL A 104 8.18 13.62 21.55
C VAL A 104 9.12 13.49 22.75
N SER A 105 9.22 12.28 23.27
CA SER A 105 10.20 11.88 24.28
C SER A 105 10.96 10.65 23.79
N LYS A 106 12.30 10.67 23.85
CA LYS A 106 13.13 9.53 23.46
C LYS A 106 13.32 8.49 24.57
N THR A 107 13.12 8.91 25.82
CA THR A 107 13.38 8.07 27.01
C THR A 107 12.19 7.19 27.35
N MET A 108 10.98 7.63 27.02
CA MET A 108 9.77 6.90 27.35
C MET A 108 9.57 5.67 26.47
N ASN A 109 9.06 4.60 27.06
CA ASN A 109 8.61 3.43 26.30
C ASN A 109 7.11 3.54 25.93
N LEU A 110 6.64 2.62 25.09
CA LEU A 110 5.27 2.64 24.57
C LEU A 110 4.18 2.51 25.66
N LYS A 111 4.46 1.79 26.77
CA LYS A 111 3.50 1.63 27.87
C LYS A 111 3.36 2.92 28.67
N GLU A 112 4.47 3.59 28.95
CA GLU A 112 4.48 4.92 29.55
C GLU A 112 3.79 5.94 28.64
N CYS A 113 4.06 5.88 27.34
CA CYS A 113 3.42 6.73 26.33
C CYS A 113 1.89 6.62 26.37
N ARG A 114 1.39 5.38 26.48
CA ARG A 114 -0.03 5.11 26.67
C ARG A 114 -0.57 5.73 27.96
N SER A 115 0.14 5.57 29.07
CA SER A 115 -0.28 6.08 30.38
C SER A 115 -0.36 7.61 30.39
N GLU A 116 0.67 8.29 29.89
CA GLU A 116 0.70 9.76 29.76
C GLU A 116 -0.45 10.27 28.88
N CYS A 117 -0.69 9.62 27.74
CA CYS A 117 -1.77 10.01 26.86
C CYS A 117 -3.16 9.80 27.49
N LEU A 118 -3.37 8.74 28.30
CA LEU A 118 -4.63 8.54 29.01
C LEU A 118 -4.90 9.64 30.03
N GLN A 119 -3.87 10.03 30.79
CA GLN A 119 -3.95 11.04 31.83
C GLN A 119 -4.21 12.44 31.27
N ASN A 120 -3.77 12.71 30.05
CA ASN A 120 -4.01 13.98 29.36
C ASN A 120 -5.24 13.89 28.45
N CYS A 121 -6.38 14.47 28.84
CA CYS A 121 -7.61 14.44 28.04
C CYS A 121 -7.50 15.11 26.65
N SER A 122 -6.51 15.97 26.43
CA SER A 122 -6.25 16.59 25.12
C SER A 122 -5.45 15.69 24.18
N CYS A 123 -4.85 14.60 24.69
CA CYS A 123 -4.13 13.65 23.86
C CYS A 123 -5.10 12.88 22.94
N MET A 124 -4.82 12.89 21.64
CA MET A 124 -5.65 12.23 20.63
C MET A 124 -5.02 10.96 20.06
N ALA A 125 -3.69 10.87 20.03
CA ALA A 125 -3.00 9.67 19.58
C ALA A 125 -1.57 9.59 20.12
N TYR A 126 -1.00 8.39 20.10
CA TYR A 126 0.41 8.18 20.38
C TYR A 126 1.05 7.06 19.53
N THR A 127 2.37 7.06 19.43
CA THR A 127 3.15 5.97 18.83
C THR A 127 4.57 5.90 19.38
N ALA A 128 5.30 4.84 19.04
CA ALA A 128 6.73 4.74 19.30
C ALA A 128 7.51 5.68 18.37
N ALA A 129 8.41 6.49 18.92
CA ALA A 129 9.21 7.44 18.11
C ALA A 129 10.30 6.73 17.28
N ASN A 130 10.85 5.62 17.77
CA ASN A 130 11.84 4.80 17.08
C ASN A 130 11.30 3.40 16.79
N ILE A 131 11.05 3.11 15.51
CA ILE A 131 10.49 1.83 15.05
C ILE A 131 11.48 0.66 15.21
N LYS A 132 12.79 0.92 15.14
CA LYS A 132 13.80 -0.16 15.19
C LYS A 132 13.93 -0.79 16.58
N GLU A 133 13.78 0.03 17.61
CA GLU A 133 13.96 -0.36 19.01
C GLU A 133 12.63 -0.42 19.77
N GLY A 134 11.54 0.09 19.19
CA GLY A 134 10.29 0.32 19.91
C GLY A 134 10.42 1.33 21.05
N SER A 135 11.47 2.16 21.00
CA SER A 135 11.83 3.14 22.02
C SER A 135 11.30 4.53 21.67
N GLY A 136 11.13 5.36 22.69
CA GLY A 136 10.57 6.69 22.55
C GLY A 136 9.04 6.70 22.38
N CYS A 137 8.49 7.90 22.50
CA CYS A 137 7.08 8.21 22.55
C CYS A 137 6.84 9.47 21.73
N ALA A 138 5.88 9.44 20.82
CA ALA A 138 5.33 10.61 20.15
C ALA A 138 3.83 10.67 20.45
N ILE A 139 3.35 11.85 20.84
CA ILE A 139 1.97 12.11 21.25
C ILE A 139 1.42 13.27 20.42
N TRP A 140 0.19 13.16 19.93
CA TRP A 140 -0.51 14.21 19.20
C TRP A 140 -1.67 14.80 19.99
N PHE A 141 -1.91 16.09 19.80
CA PHE A 141 -3.00 16.85 20.40
C PHE A 141 -3.88 17.47 19.32
N GLY A 142 -5.20 17.41 19.50
CA GLY A 142 -6.17 17.93 18.54
C GLY A 142 -6.39 17.02 17.31
N ASP A 143 -6.97 17.59 16.26
CA ASP A 143 -7.35 16.87 15.05
C ASP A 143 -6.13 16.27 14.34
N LEU A 144 -6.26 15.00 13.95
CA LEU A 144 -5.19 14.30 13.23
C LEU A 144 -5.38 14.53 11.73
N ILE A 145 -4.45 15.24 11.10
CA ILE A 145 -4.52 15.62 9.69
C ILE A 145 -3.34 15.07 8.88
N ASP A 146 -3.45 15.11 7.56
CA ASP A 146 -2.39 14.71 6.61
C ASP A 146 -1.99 13.21 6.71
N ILE A 147 -2.97 12.37 7.04
CA ILE A 147 -2.82 10.91 7.16
C ILE A 147 -3.00 10.24 5.80
N ARG A 148 -2.17 9.23 5.53
CA ARG A 148 -2.17 8.46 4.29
C ARG A 148 -1.86 6.98 4.54
N GLN A 149 -2.45 6.09 3.77
CA GLN A 149 -2.17 4.66 3.80
C GLN A 149 -0.89 4.30 3.02
N PHE A 150 0.00 3.58 3.70
CA PHE A 150 1.20 2.90 3.19
C PHE A 150 1.22 1.45 3.71
N PRO A 151 0.55 0.50 3.04
CA PRO A 151 0.38 -0.85 3.57
C PRO A 151 1.70 -1.62 3.77
N VAL A 152 2.76 -1.29 3.02
CA VAL A 152 4.06 -1.98 3.08
C VAL A 152 5.09 -1.29 3.98
N ALA A 153 5.03 0.04 4.10
CA ALA A 153 6.09 0.85 4.72
C ALA A 153 5.58 1.85 5.77
N GLY A 154 4.28 1.84 6.06
CA GLY A 154 3.68 2.76 7.02
C GLY A 154 3.95 2.36 8.46
N GLN A 155 3.68 3.29 9.35
CA GLN A 155 3.88 3.15 10.79
C GLN A 155 2.57 2.79 11.48
N GLU A 156 2.68 2.29 12.70
CA GLU A 156 1.52 2.12 13.57
C GLU A 156 1.27 3.37 14.41
N ILE A 157 0.02 3.63 14.74
CA ILE A 157 -0.40 4.71 15.64
C ILE A 157 -1.61 4.26 16.45
N TYR A 158 -1.63 4.64 17.72
CA TYR A 158 -2.71 4.34 18.65
C TYR A 158 -3.58 5.58 18.81
N ILE A 159 -4.78 5.56 18.23
CA ILE A 159 -5.70 6.70 18.27
C ILE A 159 -6.68 6.48 19.42
N ARG A 160 -6.85 7.50 20.26
CA ARG A 160 -7.75 7.47 21.42
C ARG A 160 -9.18 7.25 20.95
N MET A 161 -9.95 6.39 21.59
CA MET A 161 -11.35 6.09 21.25
C MET A 161 -12.17 5.93 22.53
N ASN A 162 -13.50 6.07 22.42
CA ASN A 162 -14.41 5.75 23.52
C ASN A 162 -14.17 4.30 24.01
N ALA A 163 -14.27 4.03 25.32
CA ALA A 163 -14.06 2.68 25.86
C ALA A 163 -14.82 1.58 25.10
N SER A 164 -16.08 1.84 24.73
CA SER A 164 -16.92 0.86 24.02
C SER A 164 -16.44 0.52 22.61
N GLU A 165 -15.66 1.40 21.98
CA GLU A 165 -15.09 1.20 20.64
C GLU A 165 -13.61 0.79 20.69
N SER A 166 -12.93 1.05 21.81
CA SER A 166 -11.55 0.65 22.06
C SER A 166 -11.40 -0.81 22.52
N ARG A 167 -12.49 -1.39 23.04
CA ARG A 167 -12.58 -2.82 23.36
C ARG A 167 -12.75 -3.60 22.05
N GLY A 168 -11.67 -3.76 21.29
CA GLY A 168 -11.61 -4.79 20.24
C GLY A 168 -11.71 -6.17 20.88
N ASN A 169 -12.51 -7.05 20.26
CA ASN A 169 -12.76 -8.45 20.60
C ASN A 169 -11.83 -8.99 21.69
N LYS A 170 -12.39 -9.18 22.89
CA LYS A 170 -11.86 -10.26 23.73
C LYS A 170 -11.88 -11.49 22.84
N GLU A 171 -10.79 -12.24 22.81
CA GLU A 171 -10.81 -13.63 22.41
C GLU A 171 -11.90 -14.31 23.28
N GLU A 172 -13.13 -14.33 22.76
CA GLU A 172 -14.21 -15.10 23.36
C GLU A 172 -13.95 -16.55 22.97
N ASN A 173 -13.18 -17.22 23.82
CA ASN A 173 -13.36 -18.65 24.04
C ASN A 173 -14.82 -18.90 24.42
N ASN A 174 -15.68 -19.11 23.44
CA ASN A 174 -16.97 -19.75 23.61
C ASN A 174 -17.21 -20.67 22.42
N GLN A 175 -17.10 -21.97 22.71
CA GLN A 175 -17.54 -23.07 21.86
C GLN A 175 -19.00 -22.88 21.47
N ILE A 176 -19.27 -22.52 20.22
CA ILE A 176 -20.50 -22.92 19.53
C ILE A 176 -20.11 -23.34 18.11
N ASP A 177 -20.18 -24.64 17.92
CA ASP A 177 -20.03 -25.37 16.66
C ASP A 177 -21.04 -24.89 15.61
N ARG A 178 -20.54 -24.28 14.52
CA ARG A 178 -21.14 -24.31 13.17
C ARG A 178 -20.05 -24.14 12.12
N GLY A 179 -19.65 -25.27 11.53
CA GLY A 179 -19.31 -25.51 10.11
C GLY A 179 -18.40 -24.53 9.34
N PRO A 180 -17.41 -25.04 8.58
CA PRO A 180 -16.30 -24.24 8.06
C PRO A 180 -16.76 -23.29 6.95
N LYS A 181 -16.59 -21.99 7.17
CA LYS A 181 -16.26 -21.07 6.08
C LYS A 181 -14.75 -20.98 6.07
N GLU A 182 -14.14 -21.52 5.02
CA GLU A 182 -12.75 -21.26 4.70
C GLU A 182 -12.62 -19.80 4.30
N ASP A 183 -12.58 -18.91 5.30
CA ASP A 183 -11.85 -17.67 5.13
C ASP A 183 -10.39 -18.11 4.90
N LEU A 184 -9.89 -17.97 3.67
CA LEU A 184 -8.47 -18.11 3.40
C LEU A 184 -7.75 -17.04 4.23
N GLU A 185 -7.40 -17.37 5.47
CA GLU A 185 -6.41 -16.64 6.25
C GLU A 185 -5.10 -16.73 5.49
N LEU A 186 -4.81 -15.70 4.70
CA LEU A 186 -3.53 -15.59 4.02
C LEU A 186 -2.46 -15.45 5.09
N PRO A 187 -1.51 -16.39 5.18
CA PRO A 187 -0.45 -16.31 6.18
C PRO A 187 0.38 -15.04 5.95
N LEU A 188 0.43 -14.19 6.98
CA LEU A 188 1.25 -12.98 6.96
C LEU A 188 2.69 -13.37 7.29
N PHE A 189 3.56 -13.35 6.27
CA PHE A 189 4.99 -13.57 6.44
C PHE A 189 5.72 -12.26 6.70
N GLN A 190 6.63 -12.26 7.68
CA GLN A 190 7.54 -11.13 7.86
C GLN A 190 8.46 -10.97 6.64
N PHE A 191 8.77 -9.73 6.27
CA PHE A 191 9.65 -9.43 5.14
C PHE A 191 11.01 -10.14 5.26
N THR A 192 11.56 -10.27 6.46
CA THR A 192 12.82 -10.97 6.73
C THR A 192 12.74 -12.46 6.42
N THR A 193 11.59 -13.09 6.68
CA THR A 193 11.31 -14.48 6.31
C THR A 193 11.25 -14.62 4.80
N ILE A 194 10.54 -13.71 4.12
CA ILE A 194 10.45 -13.70 2.65
C ILE A 194 11.83 -13.47 2.03
N ALA A 195 12.56 -12.46 2.49
CA ALA A 195 13.90 -12.12 2.00
C ALA A 195 14.89 -13.28 2.23
N LYS A 196 14.88 -13.93 3.40
CA LYS A 196 15.69 -15.13 3.63
C LYS A 196 15.30 -16.28 2.71
N ALA A 197 14.00 -16.54 2.55
CA ALA A 197 13.50 -17.61 1.69
C ALA A 197 13.82 -17.36 0.21
N THR A 198 13.83 -16.10 -0.22
CA THR A 198 14.17 -15.71 -1.60
C THR A 198 15.65 -15.39 -1.78
N ASN A 199 16.50 -15.61 -0.77
CA ASN A 199 17.91 -15.21 -0.79
C ASN A 199 18.11 -13.74 -1.21
N ASP A 200 17.49 -12.82 -0.47
CA ASP A 200 17.38 -11.39 -0.77
C ASP A 200 16.86 -11.10 -2.18
N PHE A 201 15.82 -11.82 -2.60
CA PHE A 201 15.24 -11.71 -3.94
C PHE A 201 16.28 -11.94 -5.06
N SER A 202 17.22 -12.86 -4.80
CA SER A 202 18.18 -13.33 -5.79
C SER A 202 17.44 -13.75 -7.05
N PHE A 203 18.09 -13.52 -8.21
CA PHE A 203 17.56 -13.86 -9.52
C PHE A 203 16.98 -15.28 -9.57
N ASN A 204 17.66 -16.24 -8.94
CA ASN A 204 17.27 -17.65 -8.98
C ASN A 204 16.03 -18.01 -8.12
N ASN A 205 15.59 -17.12 -7.22
CA ASN A 205 14.55 -17.40 -6.22
C ASN A 205 13.38 -16.40 -6.30
N LYS A 206 13.17 -15.76 -7.46
CA LYS A 206 12.07 -14.84 -7.67
C LYS A 206 10.73 -15.57 -7.72
N ILE A 207 9.81 -15.16 -6.85
CA ILE A 207 8.42 -15.62 -6.87
C ILE A 207 7.76 -15.04 -8.14
N GLY A 208 7.37 -15.90 -9.08
CA GLY A 208 6.82 -15.51 -10.38
C GLY A 208 7.78 -15.64 -11.57
N GLU A 209 8.99 -16.16 -11.37
CA GLU A 209 9.87 -16.60 -12.46
C GLU A 209 9.78 -18.13 -12.63
N GLY A 210 9.43 -18.58 -13.83
CA GLY A 210 9.08 -19.98 -14.12
C GLY A 210 7.65 -20.07 -14.65
N GLY A 211 7.51 -20.50 -15.91
CA GLY A 211 6.23 -20.55 -16.64
C GLY A 211 5.24 -21.60 -16.16
N PHE A 212 4.93 -21.67 -14.86
CA PHE A 212 4.05 -22.69 -14.28
C PHE A 212 3.12 -22.17 -13.17
N GLY A 213 2.81 -20.87 -13.14
CA GLY A 213 1.83 -20.29 -12.21
C GLY A 213 0.37 -20.36 -12.71
N PRO A 214 -0.64 -20.11 -11.85
CA PRO A 214 -2.06 -20.11 -12.24
C PRO A 214 -2.38 -19.19 -13.43
N VAL A 215 -1.72 -18.02 -13.50
CA VAL A 215 -1.85 -17.07 -14.62
C VAL A 215 -1.31 -17.66 -15.93
N TYR A 216 -0.19 -18.40 -15.88
CA TYR A 216 0.37 -19.08 -17.05
C TYR A 216 -0.56 -20.19 -17.55
N LYS A 217 -1.09 -21.02 -16.63
CA LYS A 217 -2.07 -22.07 -16.95
C LYS A 217 -3.32 -21.48 -17.60
N ALA A 218 -3.87 -20.42 -17.01
CA ALA A 218 -5.04 -19.70 -17.53
C ALA A 218 -4.78 -19.13 -18.93
N TRP A 219 -3.63 -18.48 -19.15
CA TRP A 219 -3.26 -17.91 -20.45
C TRP A 219 -3.10 -18.97 -21.55
N ARG A 220 -2.46 -20.10 -21.23
CA ARG A 220 -2.29 -21.22 -22.16
C ARG A 220 -3.63 -21.81 -22.58
N LEU A 221 -4.48 -22.14 -21.60
CA LEU A 221 -5.82 -22.68 -21.84
C LEU A 221 -6.69 -21.70 -22.63
N TRP A 222 -6.56 -20.39 -22.36
CA TRP A 222 -7.27 -19.36 -23.12
C TRP A 222 -6.80 -19.31 -24.58
N LYS A 223 -5.49 -19.37 -24.87
CA LYS A 223 -4.97 -19.45 -26.25
C LYS A 223 -5.42 -20.72 -26.97
N ASP A 224 -5.50 -21.83 -26.26
CA ASP A 224 -5.90 -23.13 -26.80
C ASP A 224 -7.43 -23.23 -26.99
N GLY A 225 -8.19 -22.17 -26.72
CA GLY A 225 -9.65 -22.12 -26.86
C GLY A 225 -10.41 -22.91 -25.79
N LYS A 226 -9.75 -23.23 -24.68
CA LYS A 226 -10.24 -24.09 -23.59
C LYS A 226 -10.25 -23.38 -22.22
N PRO A 227 -10.76 -22.14 -22.11
CA PRO A 227 -10.70 -21.39 -20.84
C PRO A 227 -11.44 -22.09 -19.69
N LEU A 228 -12.47 -22.87 -19.99
CA LEU A 228 -13.29 -23.59 -19.00
C LEU A 228 -12.55 -24.74 -18.30
N GLU A 229 -11.46 -25.25 -18.87
CA GLU A 229 -10.61 -26.27 -18.22
C GLU A 229 -9.84 -25.69 -17.00
N LEU A 230 -9.92 -24.37 -16.77
CA LEU A 230 -9.39 -23.73 -15.56
C LEU A 230 -10.29 -23.98 -14.33
N ILE A 231 -11.56 -24.29 -14.54
CA ILE A 231 -12.55 -24.47 -13.46
C ILE A 231 -12.44 -25.92 -12.96
N GLU A 232 -11.97 -26.11 -11.73
CA GLU A 232 -12.19 -27.37 -11.02
C GLU A 232 -13.59 -27.30 -10.39
N ALA A 233 -14.54 -28.01 -11.00
CA ALA A 233 -15.93 -27.98 -10.57
C ALA A 233 -16.08 -28.67 -9.20
N LEU A 234 -16.54 -27.94 -8.18
CA LEU A 234 -16.97 -28.51 -6.91
C LEU A 234 -18.33 -29.23 -7.09
N PRO A 235 -18.58 -30.36 -6.40
CA PRO A 235 -19.85 -31.09 -6.54
C PRO A 235 -21.03 -30.22 -6.09
N GLY A 236 -21.95 -29.91 -7.01
CA GLY A 236 -23.23 -29.28 -6.70
C GLY A 236 -23.35 -27.78 -7.03
N GLU A 237 -22.31 -27.15 -7.59
CA GLU A 237 -22.41 -25.76 -8.05
C GLU A 237 -22.79 -25.66 -9.53
N THR A 238 -23.80 -24.85 -9.81
CA THR A 238 -24.19 -24.45 -11.17
C THR A 238 -23.63 -23.07 -11.44
N PHE A 239 -22.68 -22.95 -12.37
CA PHE A 239 -22.12 -21.68 -12.81
C PHE A 239 -22.58 -21.31 -14.22
N ASN A 240 -22.78 -20.01 -14.46
CA ASN A 240 -23.07 -19.49 -15.79
C ASN A 240 -21.78 -19.48 -16.61
N LEU A 241 -21.68 -20.37 -17.60
CA LEU A 241 -20.50 -20.52 -18.45
C LEU A 241 -20.09 -19.22 -19.16
N SER A 242 -21.07 -18.37 -19.51
CA SER A 242 -20.82 -17.08 -20.14
C SER A 242 -20.12 -16.12 -19.19
N GLU A 243 -20.62 -16.02 -17.95
CA GLU A 243 -20.03 -15.16 -16.92
C GLU A 243 -18.63 -15.63 -16.53
N VAL A 244 -18.42 -16.94 -16.40
CA VAL A 244 -17.09 -17.46 -16.06
C VAL A 244 -16.09 -17.20 -17.19
N THR A 245 -16.48 -17.46 -18.44
CA THR A 245 -15.63 -17.16 -19.61
C THR A 245 -15.31 -15.67 -19.67
N ARG A 246 -16.29 -14.81 -19.36
CA ARG A 246 -16.13 -13.36 -19.28
C ARG A 246 -15.15 -12.96 -18.18
N CYS A 247 -15.29 -13.51 -16.98
CA CYS A 247 -14.39 -13.26 -15.85
C CYS A 247 -12.95 -13.70 -16.13
N ILE A 248 -12.76 -14.85 -16.78
CA ILE A 248 -11.43 -15.32 -17.21
C ILE A 248 -10.81 -14.32 -18.20
N ASN A 249 -11.59 -13.86 -19.17
CA ASN A 249 -11.11 -12.90 -20.16
C ASN A 249 -10.70 -11.56 -19.54
N ILE A 250 -11.54 -11.03 -18.64
CA ILE A 250 -11.26 -9.79 -17.88
C ILE A 250 -10.02 -9.96 -17.00
N SER A 251 -9.89 -11.11 -16.32
CA SER A 251 -8.72 -11.41 -15.48
C SER A 251 -7.43 -11.38 -16.28
N LEU A 252 -7.43 -11.91 -17.51
CA LEU A 252 -6.28 -11.88 -18.41
C LEU A 252 -5.94 -10.47 -18.91
N LEU A 253 -6.95 -9.61 -19.14
CA LEU A 253 -6.74 -8.20 -19.49
C LEU A 253 -6.03 -7.43 -18.35
N CYS A 254 -6.36 -7.74 -17.10
CA CYS A 254 -5.78 -7.08 -15.91
C CYS A 254 -4.31 -7.44 -15.66
N VAL A 255 -3.83 -8.57 -16.18
CA VAL A 255 -2.47 -9.08 -15.92
C VAL A 255 -1.53 -8.97 -17.14
N GLN A 256 -1.92 -8.17 -18.15
CA GLN A 256 -1.13 -7.93 -19.35
C GLN A 256 0.27 -7.38 -19.03
N GLN A 257 1.24 -7.69 -19.89
CA GLN A 257 2.64 -7.33 -19.69
C GLN A 257 2.86 -5.83 -19.57
N HIS A 258 2.31 -5.05 -20.51
CA HIS A 258 2.43 -3.61 -20.49
C HIS A 258 1.36 -3.01 -19.58
N PRO A 259 1.74 -2.17 -18.60
CA PRO A 259 0.78 -1.49 -17.73
C PRO A 259 -0.28 -0.70 -18.50
N ASP A 260 0.10 -0.08 -19.62
CA ASP A 260 -0.80 0.74 -20.45
C ASP A 260 -1.86 -0.08 -21.19
N ASP A 261 -1.64 -1.38 -21.38
CA ASP A 261 -2.63 -2.27 -22.00
C ASP A 261 -3.73 -2.68 -21.01
N ARG A 262 -3.48 -2.55 -19.70
CA ARG A 262 -4.39 -3.01 -18.65
C ARG A 262 -5.58 -2.06 -18.53
N PRO A 263 -6.81 -2.58 -18.42
CA PRO A 263 -7.97 -1.74 -18.22
C PRO A 263 -7.90 -1.05 -16.86
N SER A 264 -8.46 0.16 -16.79
CA SER A 264 -8.71 0.82 -15.50
C SER A 264 -9.77 0.05 -14.70
N MET A 265 -9.78 0.20 -13.37
CA MET A 265 -10.78 -0.49 -12.54
C MET A 265 -12.22 -0.10 -12.88
N SER A 266 -12.48 1.13 -13.32
CA SER A 266 -13.82 1.54 -13.78
C SER A 266 -14.21 0.81 -15.07
N THR A 267 -13.26 0.62 -15.99
CA THR A 267 -13.45 -0.21 -17.19
C THR A 267 -13.73 -1.67 -16.82
N VAL A 268 -13.03 -2.23 -15.83
CA VAL A 268 -13.25 -3.60 -15.34
C VAL A 268 -14.64 -3.77 -14.75
N VAL A 269 -15.10 -2.84 -13.90
CA VAL A 269 -16.47 -2.87 -13.34
C VAL A 269 -17.52 -2.82 -14.44
N TRP A 270 -17.32 -1.95 -15.44
CA TRP A 270 -18.21 -1.87 -16.60
C TRP A 270 -18.18 -3.14 -17.45
N MET A 271 -17.02 -3.78 -17.61
CA MET A 271 -16.88 -5.07 -18.27
C MET A 271 -17.61 -6.16 -17.50
N LEU A 272 -17.50 -6.22 -16.16
CA LEU A 272 -18.17 -7.24 -15.36
C LEU A 272 -19.70 -7.08 -15.37
N GLY A 273 -20.22 -5.86 -15.39
CA GLY A 273 -21.65 -5.55 -15.24
C GLY A 273 -22.49 -5.54 -16.53
N GLY A 274 -21.94 -5.91 -17.70
CA GLY A 274 -22.68 -5.82 -18.97
C GLY A 274 -22.34 -6.92 -19.97
N GLU A 275 -23.11 -7.03 -21.06
CA GLU A 275 -22.95 -8.04 -22.13
C GLU A 275 -22.02 -7.58 -23.27
N ASN A 276 -21.27 -6.49 -23.07
CA ASN A 276 -20.46 -5.88 -24.13
C ASN A 276 -19.35 -6.80 -24.64
N THR A 277 -19.02 -6.71 -25.93
CA THR A 277 -17.88 -7.43 -26.52
C THR A 277 -16.58 -7.00 -25.84
N LEU A 278 -15.77 -7.97 -25.42
CA LEU A 278 -14.51 -7.71 -24.72
C LEU A 278 -13.33 -7.73 -25.70
N PRO A 279 -12.31 -6.88 -25.48
CA PRO A 279 -11.06 -6.97 -26.22
C PRO A 279 -10.35 -8.30 -25.90
N GLN A 280 -9.51 -8.76 -26.83
CA GLN A 280 -8.67 -9.92 -26.60
C GLN A 280 -7.45 -9.52 -25.76
N PRO A 281 -7.15 -10.25 -24.67
CA PRO A 281 -5.95 -10.04 -23.88
C PRO A 281 -4.68 -10.30 -24.69
N LYS A 282 -3.70 -9.42 -24.50
CA LYS A 282 -2.31 -9.57 -24.93
C LYS A 282 -1.54 -10.41 -23.93
N GLU A 283 -0.28 -10.71 -24.25
CA GLU A 283 0.60 -11.52 -23.41
C GLU A 283 0.64 -10.97 -21.96
N PRO A 284 0.34 -11.81 -20.95
CA PRO A 284 0.55 -11.45 -19.56
C PRO A 284 2.01 -11.12 -19.27
N GLY A 285 2.27 -10.40 -18.19
CA GLY A 285 3.63 -10.03 -17.80
C GLY A 285 4.51 -11.23 -17.47
N PHE A 286 5.16 -11.81 -18.49
CA PHE A 286 6.26 -12.75 -18.36
C PHE A 286 7.57 -12.04 -18.73
N PHE A 287 8.53 -12.03 -17.81
CA PHE A 287 9.83 -11.41 -18.03
C PHE A 287 10.62 -12.21 -19.08
N LYS A 288 10.82 -11.64 -20.29
CA LYS A 288 11.84 -12.12 -21.23
C LYS A 288 13.22 -11.72 -20.70
N GLY A 289 13.97 -12.68 -20.21
CA GLY A 289 15.41 -12.57 -20.01
C GLY A 289 16.14 -13.72 -20.70
N SER A 290 16.30 -13.63 -22.04
CA SER A 290 17.38 -14.21 -22.88
C SER A 290 16.87 -14.64 -24.26
N GLY A 291 16.90 -13.73 -25.24
CA GLY A 291 17.17 -14.12 -26.63
C GLY A 291 18.68 -14.04 -26.87
N PRO A 292 19.26 -14.86 -27.76
CA PRO A 292 20.68 -14.77 -28.09
C PRO A 292 20.99 -13.37 -28.64
N TYR A 293 22.03 -12.75 -28.09
CA TYR A 293 22.68 -11.58 -28.68
C TYR A 293 23.07 -11.92 -30.13
N GLU A 294 22.52 -11.20 -31.11
CA GLU A 294 23.24 -10.98 -32.35
C GLU A 294 24.32 -9.90 -32.06
N PRO A 295 25.61 -10.21 -32.23
CA PRO A 295 26.66 -9.25 -31.96
C PRO A 295 26.78 -8.28 -33.13
N SER A 296 26.44 -7.01 -32.92
CA SER A 296 27.07 -5.95 -33.69
C SER A 296 28.43 -5.64 -33.06
N SER A 297 29.45 -5.95 -33.85
CA SER A 297 30.86 -5.79 -33.59
C SER A 297 31.25 -4.38 -33.19
N SER A 298 32.00 -4.24 -32.09
CA SER A 298 33.27 -3.50 -32.10
C SER A 298 34.00 -3.69 -30.78
N SER A 299 35.13 -4.37 -30.90
CA SER A 299 36.11 -4.62 -29.87
C SER A 299 36.87 -3.33 -29.54
N SER A 300 37.02 -3.00 -28.26
CA SER A 300 38.30 -2.48 -27.75
C SER A 300 38.31 -2.46 -26.22
N ASN A 301 39.31 -3.16 -25.71
CA ASN A 301 39.64 -3.40 -24.31
C ASN A 301 39.78 -2.11 -23.50
N ILE A 302 39.29 -2.11 -22.26
CA ILE A 302 39.83 -1.23 -21.21
C ILE A 302 40.02 -2.05 -19.94
N GLU A 303 41.28 -2.07 -19.51
CA GLU A 303 41.82 -2.67 -18.30
C GLU A 303 41.17 -2.11 -17.02
N LEU A 304 41.05 -2.99 -16.03
CA LEU A 304 40.76 -2.63 -14.65
C LEU A 304 41.99 -1.96 -14.01
N SER A 305 41.84 -0.74 -13.49
CA SER A 305 42.52 -0.37 -12.23
C SER A 305 41.77 0.74 -11.48
N SER A 306 41.89 0.66 -10.16
CA SER A 306 41.17 1.35 -9.10
C SER A 306 41.68 2.76 -8.79
N ALA A 307 40.82 3.63 -8.27
CA ALA A 307 41.02 4.37 -7.00
C ALA A 307 39.82 5.29 -6.73
N ASN A 308 39.37 5.33 -5.46
CA ASN A 308 38.35 6.24 -4.96
C ASN A 308 38.94 7.63 -4.74
N GLU A 309 38.26 8.69 -5.20
CA GLU A 309 38.32 10.00 -4.52
C GLU A 309 36.91 10.62 -4.47
N ILE A 310 36.46 10.94 -3.25
CA ILE A 310 35.24 11.71 -2.95
C ILE A 310 35.68 13.17 -2.80
N THR A 311 35.13 14.07 -3.62
CA THR A 311 35.32 15.51 -3.43
C THR A 311 33.99 16.17 -3.08
N THR A 312 33.89 16.74 -1.89
CA THR A 312 32.79 17.62 -1.47
C THR A 312 33.16 19.08 -1.73
N SER A 313 32.45 19.73 -2.64
CA SER A 313 32.60 21.17 -2.90
C SER A 313 31.50 21.96 -2.19
N LEU A 314 31.88 22.81 -1.23
CA LEU A 314 31.02 23.82 -0.61
C LEU A 314 31.04 25.09 -1.49
N MET A 315 29.89 25.48 -2.04
CA MET A 315 29.74 26.78 -2.72
C MET A 315 29.16 27.82 -1.77
N TYR A 316 29.87 28.93 -1.62
CA TYR A 316 29.37 30.14 -0.97
C TYR A 316 28.54 30.98 -1.95
N PRO A 317 27.48 31.65 -1.48
CA PRO A 317 26.65 32.51 -2.31
C PRO A 317 27.37 33.81 -2.68
N ARG A 318 27.20 34.26 -3.93
CA ARG A 318 27.33 35.67 -4.32
C ARG A 318 25.98 36.34 -4.24
#